data_AF-A0A9E4X2B6-F1
#
_entry.id   AF-A0A9E4X2B6-F1
#
_cell.length_a   1.000
_cell.length_b   1.000
_cell.length_c   1.000
_cell.angle_alpha   90.00
_cell.angle_beta   90.00
_cell.angle_gamma   90.00
#
_symmetry.space_group_name_H-M   'P 1'
#
loop_
_entity.id
_entity.type
_entity.pdbx_description
1 polymer ?
#
loop_
_entity_poly.entity_id
_entity_poly.type
_entity_poly.pdbx_seq_one_letter_code
_entity_poly.pdbx_strand_id
1 'polypeptide(L)'
;RFGDEKSGELEEWTRSADVRVAFNSPFRPFILATTSVGQEGLDFHQYCHRVVHWNLPSNPVDLEQREGRVHRYKGHVIRRNLAKRYGLEHVDLSGKGLVDPWEQLFELARSERPEGENDLYPYWIFETDGGYKIERLIPLLPLSREIGQLKWLKRSLVAYRSVMGQPRQQELTEFLARRFSDEEMAEVTEKYAIDLSPPRR
;
A
#
# COMPACT_ATOMS: atom_id res chain seq x y z
N ARG A 1 12.82 -46.72 2.86
CA ARG A 1 13.21 -45.47 2.17
C ARG A 1 12.21 -44.40 2.61
N PHE A 2 12.51 -43.70 3.69
CA PHE A 2 11.72 -42.60 4.24
C PHE A 2 12.72 -41.56 4.72
N GLY A 3 12.54 -40.31 4.27
CA GLY A 3 13.37 -39.17 4.68
C GLY A 3 14.03 -38.47 3.52
N ASP A 4 13.25 -37.75 2.71
CA ASP A 4 13.81 -36.63 1.92
C ASP A 4 12.79 -35.51 1.59
N GLU A 5 11.55 -35.58 2.08
CA GLU A 5 10.51 -34.58 1.73
C GLU A 5 10.49 -33.36 2.68
N LYS A 6 11.22 -33.37 3.80
CA LYS A 6 11.22 -32.26 4.79
C LYS A 6 12.38 -31.28 4.69
N SER A 7 13.46 -31.62 3.97
CA SER A 7 14.66 -30.79 3.81
C SER A 7 14.44 -29.64 2.82
N GLY A 8 13.76 -29.92 1.70
CA GLY A 8 13.52 -28.94 0.64
C GLY A 8 12.61 -27.77 1.04
N GLU A 9 11.53 -28.03 1.78
CA GLU A 9 10.59 -26.98 2.22
C GLU A 9 11.24 -26.00 3.22
N LEU A 10 12.11 -26.51 4.09
CA LEU A 10 12.85 -25.68 5.06
C LEU A 10 13.90 -24.80 4.37
N GLU A 11 14.61 -25.32 3.36
CA GLU A 11 15.55 -24.54 2.55
C GLU A 11 14.85 -23.45 1.71
N GLU A 12 13.69 -23.78 1.13
CA GLU A 12 12.92 -22.84 0.31
C GLU A 12 12.33 -21.70 1.16
N TRP A 13 11.84 -22.01 2.36
CA TRP A 13 11.37 -21.01 3.32
C TRP A 13 12.49 -20.08 3.79
N THR A 14 13.68 -20.64 4.07
CA THR A 14 14.87 -19.87 4.49
C THR A 14 15.31 -18.91 3.38
N ARG A 15 15.37 -19.40 2.13
CA ARG A 15 15.69 -18.55 0.96
C ARG A 15 14.68 -17.43 0.74
N SER A 16 13.39 -17.70 0.91
CA SER A 16 12.32 -16.70 0.80
C SER A 16 12.46 -15.59 1.86
N ALA A 17 12.79 -15.97 3.09
CA ALA A 17 13.04 -15.03 4.18
C ALA A 17 14.27 -14.14 3.91
N ASP A 18 15.37 -14.72 3.41
CA ASP A 18 16.60 -13.98 3.09
C ASP A 18 16.40 -12.98 1.96
N VAL A 19 15.72 -13.38 0.89
CA VAL A 19 15.38 -12.49 -0.23
C VAL A 19 14.51 -11.32 0.23
N ARG A 20 13.56 -11.58 1.15
CA ARG A 20 12.72 -10.54 1.73
C ARG A 20 13.53 -9.55 2.58
N VAL A 21 14.42 -10.04 3.43
CA VAL A 21 15.29 -9.19 4.26
C VAL A 21 16.18 -8.32 3.36
N ALA A 22 16.78 -8.93 2.33
CA ALA A 22 17.62 -8.22 1.38
C ALA A 22 16.83 -7.13 0.62
N PHE A 23 15.62 -7.44 0.15
CA PHE A 23 14.76 -6.47 -0.56
C PHE A 23 14.25 -5.33 0.34
N ASN A 24 14.05 -5.59 1.64
CA ASN A 24 13.72 -4.57 2.64
C ASN A 24 14.95 -3.83 3.19
N SER A 25 16.11 -3.98 2.55
CA SER A 25 17.31 -3.21 2.85
C SER A 25 17.52 -2.13 1.77
N PRO A 26 18.36 -1.10 2.03
CA PRO A 26 18.74 -0.13 1.00
C PRO A 26 19.69 -0.73 -0.07
N PHE A 27 20.02 -2.02 0.01
CA PHE A 27 20.92 -2.72 -0.90
C PHE A 27 20.17 -3.63 -1.86
N ARG A 28 20.90 -4.24 -2.80
CA ARG A 28 20.31 -5.17 -3.78
C ARG A 28 19.67 -6.38 -3.07
N PRO A 29 18.58 -6.94 -3.64
CA PRO A 29 17.95 -6.59 -4.92
C PRO A 29 16.95 -5.42 -4.82
N PHE A 30 16.79 -4.66 -5.91
CA PHE A 30 15.81 -3.55 -5.99
C PHE A 30 14.49 -3.92 -6.66
N ILE A 31 14.39 -5.14 -7.19
CA ILE A 31 13.18 -5.68 -7.82
C ILE A 31 12.95 -7.06 -7.23
N LEU A 32 11.72 -7.30 -6.77
CA LEU A 32 11.25 -8.59 -6.30
C LEU A 32 10.06 -9.02 -7.14
N ALA A 33 10.19 -10.14 -7.83
CA ALA A 33 9.09 -10.80 -8.52
C ALA A 33 8.60 -11.97 -7.65
N THR A 34 7.31 -12.03 -7.38
CA THR A 34 6.71 -13.09 -6.55
C THR A 34 5.35 -13.50 -7.09
N THR A 35 4.97 -14.75 -6.85
CA THR A 35 3.68 -15.34 -7.22
C THR A 35 2.80 -15.49 -5.97
N SER A 36 1.76 -16.32 -6.02
CA SER A 36 0.88 -16.58 -4.88
C SER A 36 1.56 -17.19 -3.66
N VAL A 37 2.76 -17.74 -3.81
CA VAL A 37 3.52 -18.35 -2.70
C VAL A 37 4.11 -17.28 -1.74
N GLY A 38 4.21 -16.02 -2.16
CA GLY A 38 4.65 -14.90 -1.31
C GLY A 38 3.51 -14.07 -0.69
N GLN A 39 2.25 -14.54 -0.75
CA GLN A 39 1.04 -13.72 -0.62
C GLN A 39 0.47 -13.50 0.79
N GLU A 40 1.05 -14.01 1.86
CA GLU A 40 0.54 -13.73 3.22
C GLU A 40 1.61 -13.14 4.14
N GLY A 41 1.24 -12.10 4.88
CA GLY A 41 2.02 -11.56 6.00
C GLY A 41 3.36 -10.87 5.67
N LEU A 42 3.60 -10.41 4.43
CA LEU A 42 4.86 -9.70 4.10
C LEU A 42 4.64 -8.22 3.85
N ASP A 43 5.55 -7.42 4.40
CA ASP A 43 5.61 -5.97 4.25
C ASP A 43 6.84 -5.56 3.46
N PHE A 44 6.63 -4.70 2.46
CA PHE A 44 7.66 -4.19 1.54
C PHE A 44 7.81 -2.66 1.56
N HIS A 45 6.98 -2.00 2.37
CA HIS A 45 6.88 -0.54 2.45
C HIS A 45 8.17 0.20 2.86
N GLN A 46 9.18 -0.50 3.37
CA GLN A 46 10.40 0.14 3.87
C GLN A 46 11.28 0.70 2.74
N TYR A 47 11.36 0.06 1.59
CA TYR A 47 12.07 0.66 0.44
C TYR A 47 11.30 0.50 -0.88
N CYS A 48 10.12 -0.10 -0.86
CA CYS A 48 9.23 -0.17 -2.01
C CYS A 48 8.22 0.97 -2.01
N HIS A 49 7.94 1.51 -3.20
CA HIS A 49 6.82 2.44 -3.46
C HIS A 49 6.12 2.15 -4.80
N ARG A 50 6.50 1.06 -5.48
CA ARG A 50 5.98 0.71 -6.80
C ARG A 50 5.53 -0.74 -6.78
N VAL A 51 4.31 -0.98 -7.24
CA VAL A 51 3.75 -2.32 -7.38
C VAL A 51 3.45 -2.55 -8.84
N VAL A 52 3.96 -3.65 -9.40
CA VAL A 52 3.63 -4.09 -10.76
C VAL A 52 2.70 -5.28 -10.66
N HIS A 53 1.46 -5.10 -11.12
CA HIS A 53 0.51 -6.21 -11.22
C HIS A 53 0.65 -6.85 -12.60
N TRP A 54 1.46 -7.92 -12.66
CA TRP A 54 1.61 -8.69 -13.90
C TRP A 54 0.28 -9.30 -14.35
N ASN A 55 -0.45 -9.89 -13.40
CA ASN A 55 -1.82 -10.38 -13.60
C ASN A 55 -2.77 -9.69 -12.61
N LEU A 56 -3.93 -9.27 -13.10
CA LEU A 56 -5.00 -8.73 -12.27
C LEU A 56 -5.69 -9.86 -11.48
N PRO A 57 -5.90 -9.70 -10.16
CA PRO A 57 -6.67 -10.67 -9.39
C PRO A 57 -8.13 -10.67 -9.84
N SER A 58 -8.84 -11.76 -9.57
CA SER A 58 -10.29 -11.84 -9.79
C SER A 58 -11.08 -11.12 -8.71
N ASN A 59 -10.50 -10.90 -7.53
CA ASN A 59 -11.15 -10.27 -6.39
C ASN A 59 -10.55 -8.88 -6.08
N PRO A 60 -11.36 -7.82 -5.89
CA PRO A 60 -10.87 -6.51 -5.45
C PRO A 60 -10.11 -6.55 -4.11
N VAL A 61 -10.49 -7.45 -3.20
CA VAL A 61 -9.82 -7.58 -1.90
C VAL A 61 -8.36 -8.01 -2.10
N ASP A 62 -8.10 -8.96 -2.99
CA ASP A 62 -6.74 -9.41 -3.29
C ASP A 62 -5.90 -8.29 -3.90
N LEU A 63 -6.52 -7.39 -4.68
CA LEU A 63 -5.84 -6.21 -5.20
C LEU A 63 -5.43 -5.26 -4.06
N GLU A 64 -6.36 -4.95 -3.15
CA GLU A 64 -6.10 -4.10 -1.97
C GLU A 64 -5.01 -4.72 -1.09
N GLN A 65 -5.08 -6.02 -0.81
CA GLN A 65 -4.08 -6.73 0.02
C GLN A 65 -2.70 -6.75 -0.62
N ARG A 66 -2.61 -6.86 -1.96
CA ARG A 66 -1.32 -6.76 -2.68
C ARG A 66 -0.72 -5.36 -2.55
N GLU A 67 -1.53 -4.31 -2.72
CA GLU A 67 -1.10 -2.92 -2.59
C GLU A 67 -0.75 -2.56 -1.13
N GLY A 68 -1.48 -3.12 -0.16
CA GLY A 68 -1.26 -2.94 1.27
C GLY A 68 0.13 -3.37 1.74
N ARG A 69 0.87 -4.17 0.96
CA ARG A 69 2.27 -4.53 1.26
C ARG A 69 3.21 -3.34 1.18
N VAL A 70 2.85 -2.36 0.35
CA VAL A 70 3.64 -1.15 0.10
C VAL A 70 3.01 0.05 0.80
N HIS A 71 1.68 0.12 0.85
CA HIS A 71 0.96 1.17 1.55
C HIS A 71 0.82 0.85 3.04
N ARG A 72 1.81 1.26 3.84
CA ARG A 72 1.87 1.02 5.30
C ARG A 72 2.30 2.28 6.05
N TYR A 73 2.07 2.27 7.36
CA TYR A 73 2.57 3.24 8.33
C TYR A 73 4.05 3.58 8.10
N LYS A 74 4.38 4.88 8.03
CA LYS A 74 5.73 5.41 7.76
C LYS A 74 6.40 4.84 6.49
N GLY A 75 5.58 4.46 5.50
CA GLY A 75 6.01 3.91 4.22
C GLY A 75 7.04 4.77 3.47
N HIS A 76 7.73 4.17 2.50
CA HIS A 76 8.82 4.80 1.76
C HIS A 76 8.41 6.13 1.13
N VAL A 77 7.22 6.21 0.53
CA VAL A 77 6.71 7.46 -0.07
C VAL A 77 6.63 8.60 0.95
N ILE A 78 6.11 8.30 2.14
CA ILE A 78 5.95 9.27 3.23
C ILE A 78 7.32 9.82 3.63
N ARG A 79 8.28 8.92 3.88
CA ARG A 79 9.66 9.32 4.22
C ARG A 79 10.33 10.13 3.13
N ARG A 80 10.13 9.78 1.85
CA ARG A 80 10.66 10.58 0.73
C ARG A 80 10.02 11.97 0.65
N ASN A 81 8.72 12.07 0.92
CA ASN A 81 8.02 13.35 0.91
C ASN A 81 8.41 14.24 2.10
N LEU A 82 8.62 13.64 3.29
CA LEU A 82 9.18 14.32 4.45
C LEU A 82 10.58 14.87 4.15
N ALA A 83 11.47 14.03 3.63
CA ALA A 83 12.80 14.45 3.24
C ALA A 83 12.78 15.54 2.16
N LYS A 84 11.82 15.49 1.23
CA LYS A 84 11.64 16.53 0.21
C LYS A 84 11.15 17.86 0.81
N ARG A 85 10.23 17.82 1.78
CA ARG A 85 9.66 19.04 2.39
C ARG A 85 10.62 19.70 3.38
N TYR A 86 11.27 18.91 4.24
CA TYR A 86 12.07 19.41 5.36
C TYR A 86 13.58 19.36 5.11
N GLY A 87 14.07 18.48 4.25
CA GLY A 87 15.51 18.34 4.04
C GLY A 87 16.27 17.81 5.27
N LEU A 88 17.59 17.93 5.23
CA LEU A 88 18.51 17.46 6.29
C LEU A 88 18.77 18.51 7.35
N GLU A 89 18.52 19.78 7.04
CA GLU A 89 18.74 20.93 7.92
C GLU A 89 17.87 20.90 9.19
N HIS A 90 16.75 20.15 9.16
CA HIS A 90 15.86 19.94 10.30
C HIS A 90 16.18 18.67 11.11
N VAL A 91 17.29 17.99 10.80
CA VAL A 91 17.74 16.80 11.51
C VAL A 91 18.98 17.16 12.33
N ASP A 92 18.88 17.06 13.65
CA ASP A 92 20.04 17.19 14.51
C ASP A 92 20.91 15.92 14.41
N LEU A 93 22.08 16.08 13.79
CA LEU A 93 23.14 15.08 13.67
C LEU A 93 24.31 15.35 14.62
N SER A 94 24.25 16.44 15.39
CA SER A 94 25.35 16.95 16.22
C SER A 94 25.31 16.44 17.67
N GLY A 95 24.17 15.89 18.09
CA GLY A 95 23.96 15.35 19.44
C GLY A 95 24.92 14.22 19.81
N LYS A 96 25.22 14.10 21.11
CA LYS A 96 26.05 13.00 21.68
C LYS A 96 25.37 11.62 21.63
N GLY A 97 24.17 11.51 21.08
CA GLY A 97 23.40 10.27 20.94
C GLY A 97 22.84 10.11 19.54
N LEU A 98 22.74 8.86 19.09
CA LEU A 98 22.07 8.50 17.84
C LEU A 98 20.55 8.67 18.01
N VAL A 99 20.02 9.79 17.56
CA VAL A 99 18.56 10.01 17.43
C VAL A 99 18.15 9.60 16.02
N ASP A 100 17.05 8.85 15.87
CA ASP A 100 16.56 8.45 14.55
C ASP A 100 16.17 9.70 13.74
N PRO A 101 16.81 9.97 12.59
CA PRO A 101 16.48 11.14 11.77
C PRO A 101 15.02 11.12 11.30
N TRP A 102 14.44 9.93 11.09
CA TRP A 102 13.04 9.84 10.69
C TRP A 102 12.10 10.22 11.82
N GLU A 103 12.41 9.85 13.06
CA GLU A 103 11.60 10.24 14.22
C GLU A 103 11.53 11.76 14.35
N GLN A 104 12.66 12.46 14.19
CA GLN A 104 12.72 13.92 14.20
C GLN A 104 11.84 14.54 13.10
N LEU A 105 11.95 14.05 11.87
CA LEU A 105 11.15 14.56 10.75
C LEU A 105 9.66 14.25 10.90
N PHE A 106 9.30 13.08 11.43
CA PHE A 106 7.91 12.71 11.71
C PHE A 106 7.30 13.57 12.81
N GLU A 107 8.07 13.88 13.86
CA GLU A 107 7.62 14.73 14.95
C GLU A 107 7.45 16.18 14.51
N LEU A 108 8.37 16.69 13.68
CA LEU A 108 8.22 18.01 13.04
C LEU A 108 6.98 18.07 12.15
N ALA A 109 6.78 17.05 11.31
CA ALA A 109 5.59 16.96 10.47
C ALA A 109 4.30 16.87 11.28
N ARG A 110 4.32 16.19 12.43
CA ARG A 110 3.18 16.08 13.34
C ARG A 110 2.87 17.40 14.02
N SER A 111 3.88 18.17 14.43
CA SER A 111 3.69 19.47 15.07
C SER A 111 3.17 20.53 14.09
N GLU A 112 3.53 20.42 12.81
CA GLU A 112 3.02 21.24 11.71
C GLU A 112 1.77 20.65 11.03
N ARG A 113 1.06 19.73 11.69
CA ARG A 113 -0.16 19.12 11.12
C ARG A 113 -1.16 20.21 10.71
N PRO A 114 -1.56 20.28 9.43
CA PRO A 114 -2.55 21.25 8.97
C PRO A 114 -3.86 21.13 9.75
N GLU A 115 -4.51 22.27 9.98
CA GLU A 115 -5.82 22.30 10.63
C GLU A 115 -6.85 21.56 9.78
N GLY A 116 -7.54 20.59 10.39
CA GLY A 116 -8.47 19.69 9.69
C GLY A 116 -7.86 18.36 9.26
N GLU A 117 -6.57 18.10 9.47
CA GLU A 117 -5.99 16.77 9.25
C GLU A 117 -6.16 15.86 10.49
N ASN A 118 -6.36 14.56 10.26
CA ASN A 118 -6.49 13.57 11.33
C ASN A 118 -5.16 12.86 11.63
N ASP A 119 -5.17 11.82 12.47
CA ASP A 119 -3.96 11.08 12.85
C ASP A 119 -3.32 10.24 11.73
N LEU A 120 -3.96 10.14 10.56
CA LEU A 120 -3.31 9.60 9.36
C LEU A 120 -2.20 10.52 8.86
N TYR A 121 -2.28 11.82 9.12
CA TYR A 121 -1.18 12.75 8.85
C TYR A 121 -0.20 12.80 10.04
N PRO A 122 1.11 12.67 9.84
CA PRO A 122 1.82 12.46 8.57
C PRO A 122 2.09 10.98 8.24
N TYR A 123 1.65 10.04 9.09
CA TYR A 123 2.19 8.68 9.12
C TYR A 123 1.72 7.76 7.99
N TRP A 124 0.50 7.97 7.51
CA TRP A 124 -0.11 7.22 6.41
C TRP A 124 -0.25 8.09 5.16
N ILE A 125 -0.51 9.38 5.34
CA ILE A 125 -0.72 10.35 4.27
C ILE A 125 0.17 11.55 4.51
N PHE A 126 1.01 11.88 3.52
CA PHE A 126 1.84 13.07 3.52
C PHE A 126 2.13 13.46 2.07
N GLU A 127 1.25 14.29 1.52
CA GLU A 127 1.38 14.79 0.16
C GLU A 127 2.12 16.14 0.13
N THR A 128 2.95 16.30 -0.88
CA THR A 128 3.75 17.49 -1.12
C THR A 128 3.68 17.80 -2.61
N ASP A 129 3.75 19.09 -2.98
CA ASP A 129 3.66 19.48 -4.37
C ASP A 129 4.85 18.91 -5.18
N GLY A 130 4.54 18.33 -6.35
CA GLY A 130 5.46 17.50 -7.12
C GLY A 130 6.08 16.34 -6.33
N GLY A 131 5.43 15.88 -5.27
CA GLY A 131 5.91 14.82 -4.37
C GLY A 131 5.87 13.43 -4.99
N TYR A 132 6.33 12.47 -4.20
CA TYR A 132 6.28 11.06 -4.54
C TYR A 132 4.93 10.46 -4.19
N LYS A 133 4.52 9.45 -4.97
CA LYS A 133 3.29 8.68 -4.78
C LYS A 133 3.58 7.20 -4.88
N ILE A 134 2.67 6.38 -4.37
CA ILE A 134 2.71 4.93 -4.62
C ILE A 134 2.28 4.69 -6.07
N GLU A 135 3.18 4.11 -6.85
CA GLU A 135 2.94 3.82 -8.27
C GLU A 135 2.36 2.42 -8.43
N ARG A 136 1.28 2.33 -9.21
CA ARG A 136 0.61 1.08 -9.56
C ARG A 136 0.71 0.88 -11.05
N LEU A 137 1.52 -0.07 -11.47
CA LEU A 137 1.79 -0.36 -12.86
C LEU A 137 1.05 -1.62 -13.27
N ILE A 138 0.24 -1.52 -14.31
CA ILE A 138 -0.54 -2.63 -14.88
C ILE A 138 -0.24 -2.62 -16.38
N PRO A 139 0.48 -3.63 -16.91
CA PRO A 139 0.66 -3.77 -18.34
C PRO A 139 -0.70 -4.05 -19.00
N LEU A 140 -1.18 -3.12 -19.82
CA LEU A 140 -2.44 -3.28 -20.57
C LEU A 140 -2.11 -3.45 -22.05
N LEU A 141 -2.46 -4.61 -22.59
CA LEU A 141 -2.34 -4.87 -24.03
C LEU A 141 -3.61 -4.36 -24.74
N PRO A 142 -3.49 -3.79 -25.95
CA PRO A 142 -4.66 -3.36 -26.71
C PRO A 142 -5.66 -4.50 -26.92
N LEU A 143 -6.96 -4.19 -26.78
CA LEU A 143 -8.08 -5.14 -26.94
C LEU A 143 -8.07 -6.35 -25.98
N SER A 144 -7.27 -6.29 -24.91
CA SER A 144 -7.18 -7.38 -23.94
C SER A 144 -8.37 -7.37 -22.96
N ARG A 145 -8.69 -8.55 -22.41
CA ARG A 145 -9.77 -8.71 -21.43
C ARG A 145 -9.47 -7.96 -20.12
N GLU A 146 -8.19 -7.78 -19.82
CA GLU A 146 -7.66 -7.09 -18.64
C GLU A 146 -8.11 -5.63 -18.58
N ILE A 147 -8.38 -4.97 -19.71
CA ILE A 147 -8.92 -3.61 -19.73
C ILE A 147 -10.31 -3.57 -19.07
N GLY A 148 -11.18 -4.52 -19.41
CA GLY A 148 -12.51 -4.64 -18.82
C GLY A 148 -12.44 -5.07 -17.35
N GLN A 149 -11.57 -6.04 -17.05
CA GLN A 149 -11.35 -6.52 -15.68
C GLN A 149 -10.85 -5.40 -14.76
N LEU A 150 -9.93 -4.55 -15.23
CA LEU A 150 -9.42 -3.43 -14.45
C LEU A 150 -10.53 -2.41 -14.13
N LYS A 151 -11.39 -2.10 -15.10
CA LYS A 151 -12.55 -1.21 -14.87
C LYS A 151 -13.47 -1.77 -13.79
N TRP A 152 -13.78 -3.07 -13.89
CA TRP A 152 -14.59 -3.75 -12.87
C TRP A 152 -13.90 -3.75 -11.50
N LEU A 153 -12.62 -4.12 -11.43
CA LEU A 153 -11.86 -4.12 -10.17
C LEU A 153 -11.86 -2.77 -9.48
N LYS A 154 -11.65 -1.67 -10.22
CA LYS A 154 -11.68 -0.31 -9.66
C LYS A 154 -13.03 0.04 -9.05
N ARG A 155 -14.14 -0.29 -9.72
CA ARG A 155 -15.50 -0.08 -9.20
C ARG A 155 -15.76 -0.93 -7.97
N SER A 156 -15.41 -2.22 -8.03
CA SER A 156 -15.59 -3.15 -6.91
C SER A 156 -14.74 -2.77 -5.70
N LEU A 157 -13.58 -2.14 -5.89
CA LEU A 157 -12.74 -1.64 -4.79
C LEU A 157 -13.41 -0.50 -4.02
N VAL A 158 -14.10 0.41 -4.72
CA VAL A 158 -14.86 1.50 -4.10
C VAL A 158 -16.02 0.94 -3.30
N ALA A 159 -16.76 -0.02 -3.86
CA ALA A 159 -17.82 -0.74 -3.14
C ALA A 159 -17.27 -1.44 -1.90
N TYR A 160 -16.16 -2.16 -2.03
CA TYR A 160 -15.51 -2.85 -0.93
C TYR A 160 -15.12 -1.90 0.22
N ARG A 161 -14.49 -0.76 -0.11
CA ARG A 161 -14.12 0.26 0.88
C ARG A 161 -15.34 0.90 1.55
N SER A 162 -16.45 1.03 0.82
CA SER A 162 -17.69 1.59 1.37
C SER A 162 -18.36 0.68 2.40
N VAL A 163 -18.13 -0.63 2.29
CA VAL A 163 -18.73 -1.65 3.16
C VAL A 163 -17.75 -2.23 4.17
N MET A 164 -16.56 -1.63 4.29
CA MET A 164 -15.58 -2.08 5.27
C MET A 164 -16.16 -2.00 6.69
N GLY A 165 -15.97 -3.06 7.47
CA GLY A 165 -16.54 -3.21 8.81
C GLY A 165 -17.95 -3.84 8.85
N GLN A 166 -18.61 -4.04 7.71
CA GLN A 166 -19.91 -4.73 7.64
C GLN A 166 -19.75 -6.26 7.69
N PRO A 167 -20.76 -7.02 8.15
CA PRO A 167 -20.79 -8.48 7.98
C PRO A 167 -20.99 -8.87 6.50
N ARG A 168 -20.41 -10.00 6.06
CA ARG A 168 -20.52 -10.54 4.66
C ARG A 168 -20.10 -9.57 3.54
N GLN A 169 -18.97 -8.90 3.74
CA GLN A 169 -18.45 -7.86 2.85
C GLN A 169 -18.31 -8.27 1.38
N GLN A 170 -17.91 -9.53 1.11
CA GLN A 170 -17.75 -10.03 -0.26
C GLN A 170 -19.08 -10.04 -1.02
N GLU A 171 -20.14 -10.59 -0.42
CA GLU A 171 -21.48 -10.64 -1.02
C GLU A 171 -22.02 -9.22 -1.29
N LEU A 172 -21.81 -8.31 -0.34
CA LEU A 172 -22.26 -6.93 -0.46
C LEU A 172 -21.46 -6.16 -1.53
N THR A 173 -20.15 -6.39 -1.62
CA THR A 173 -19.30 -5.80 -2.66
C THR A 173 -19.74 -6.27 -4.05
N GLU A 174 -19.99 -7.57 -4.23
CA GLU A 174 -20.46 -8.11 -5.50
C GLU A 174 -21.85 -7.58 -5.88
N PHE A 175 -22.75 -7.47 -4.91
CA PHE A 175 -24.08 -6.92 -5.11
C PHE A 175 -24.03 -5.44 -5.54
N LEU A 176 -23.27 -4.61 -4.83
CA LEU A 176 -23.13 -3.19 -5.12
C LEU A 176 -22.43 -2.95 -6.47
N ALA A 177 -21.31 -3.64 -6.72
CA ALA A 177 -20.54 -3.47 -7.96
C ALA A 177 -21.29 -3.89 -9.23
N ARG A 178 -22.29 -4.77 -9.13
CA ARG A 178 -23.11 -5.23 -10.27
C ARG A 178 -24.33 -4.35 -10.54
N ARG A 179 -24.83 -3.63 -9.54
CA ARG A 179 -26.14 -2.97 -9.62
C ARG A 179 -26.05 -1.46 -9.72
N PHE A 180 -24.96 -0.87 -9.26
CA PHE A 180 -24.79 0.58 -9.22
C PHE A 180 -23.98 1.06 -10.43
N SER A 181 -24.50 2.07 -11.12
CA SER A 181 -23.75 2.86 -12.08
C SER A 181 -22.62 3.65 -11.39
N ASP A 182 -21.69 4.22 -12.17
CA ASP A 182 -20.59 5.01 -11.60
C ASP A 182 -21.10 6.20 -10.75
N GLU A 183 -22.25 6.77 -11.14
CA GLU A 183 -22.90 7.88 -10.45
C GLU A 183 -23.52 7.43 -9.11
N GLU A 184 -24.27 6.34 -9.11
CA GLU A 184 -24.87 5.81 -7.87
C GLU A 184 -23.80 5.24 -6.91
N MET A 185 -22.68 4.72 -7.45
CA MET A 185 -21.52 4.33 -6.66
C MET A 185 -20.88 5.53 -5.94
N ALA A 186 -20.81 6.69 -6.59
CA ALA A 186 -20.31 7.91 -5.96
C ALA A 186 -21.22 8.33 -4.79
N GLU A 187 -22.54 8.30 -4.98
CA GLU A 187 -23.51 8.63 -3.93
C GLU A 187 -23.45 7.66 -2.74
N VAL A 188 -23.33 6.35 -3.01
CA VAL A 188 -23.15 5.34 -1.95
C VAL A 188 -21.85 5.55 -1.18
N THR A 189 -20.77 5.89 -1.88
CA THR A 189 -19.48 6.18 -1.25
C THR A 189 -19.59 7.40 -0.33
N GLU A 190 -20.22 8.48 -0.80
CA GLU A 190 -20.43 9.69 0.00
C GLU A 190 -21.26 9.43 1.26
N LYS A 191 -22.28 8.57 1.16
CA LYS A 191 -23.25 8.36 2.24
C LYS A 191 -22.88 7.26 3.22
N TYR A 192 -22.19 6.22 2.78
CA TYR A 192 -21.97 4.99 3.55
C TYR A 192 -20.50 4.63 3.70
N ALA A 193 -19.59 5.16 2.89
CA ALA A 193 -18.17 4.89 3.13
C ALA A 193 -17.74 5.55 4.42
N ILE A 194 -16.91 4.84 5.17
CA ILE A 194 -16.17 5.44 6.28
C ILE A 194 -15.18 6.42 5.64
N ASP A 195 -15.51 7.71 5.70
CA ASP A 195 -14.63 8.77 5.23
C ASP A 195 -13.47 8.92 6.23
N LEU A 196 -12.38 8.22 5.93
CA LEU A 196 -11.11 8.37 6.63
C LEU A 196 -10.25 9.47 6.03
N SER A 197 -10.72 10.14 4.97
CA SER A 197 -9.99 11.25 4.38
C SER A 197 -9.97 12.44 5.35
N PRO A 198 -8.97 13.31 5.23
CA PRO A 198 -8.94 14.52 6.04
C PRO A 198 -10.22 15.34 5.83
N PRO A 199 -10.83 15.88 6.90
CA PRO A 199 -11.95 16.82 6.81
C PRO A 199 -11.82 17.78 5.63
N ARG A 200 -12.74 17.66 4.67
CA ARG A 200 -12.81 18.57 3.53
C ARG A 200 -13.30 19.93 4.04
N ARG A 201 -12.50 20.97 3.76
CA ARG A 201 -12.88 22.37 3.93
C ARG A 201 -14.06 22.74 3.03
#